data_AF-A0A9X1Z635-F1
#
_entry.id   AF-A0A9X1Z635-F1
#
_cell.length_a   1.000
_cell.length_b   1.000
_cell.length_c   1.000
_cell.angle_alpha   90.00
_cell.angle_beta   90.00
_cell.angle_gamma   90.00
#
_symmetry.space_group_name_H-M   'P 1'
#
loop_
_entity.id
_entity.type
_entity.pdbx_description
1 polymer ?
#
loop_
_entity_poly.entity_id
_entity_poly.type
_entity_poly.pdbx_seq_one_letter_code
_entity_poly.pdbx_strand_id
1 'polypeptide(L)'
;MATSKDETAEYYWARVFTKENIFEYGQAALDLCCCLRVLFKEGYDSVVIPSRGAMPIFRAAKHAWFSEANYLADGESRLDSRMEILGSPIHAVTILPFSADPAEEKQTSKAIRRFWVKVLGALVRRDGQDPHLTFYQKLVKNLQGKELSQVLPRDLPSDKFIFIDTVVSGRAIDEILEAFELEGLDKFHLILLIDRKGDSIQGVYKRRIEALVAEGRCTLFHLNSLWTEDRGPSVSGVWSTVYPQILTELQGRFSWSEDCYGAGSFYHKVSSAQLDVQSGLGNPDYNMPMTRLHASISVMLHLVVTTLQQLETMADASPEQKSTLLKKMELSLDLHLAMLKEDLDELILLSPLEQETTLKLAEPRVHKRFPKARVTVSSSHLVRVELPRGEIEDLFTDYERAMRNHDRNALGDECFRQENSWSVAVEQLLRARAAAISQGEV
;
A
#
# COMPACT_ATOMS: atom_id res chain seq x y z
N MET A 1 7.87 -4.52 -31.29
CA MET A 1 7.31 -3.49 -32.18
C MET A 1 7.17 -2.22 -31.37
N ALA A 2 7.83 -1.14 -31.76
CA ALA A 2 7.72 0.15 -31.08
C ALA A 2 6.42 0.82 -31.56
N THR A 3 5.39 0.80 -30.72
CA THR A 3 4.23 1.70 -30.86
C THR A 3 4.71 3.14 -30.72
N SER A 4 4.16 4.05 -31.51
CA SER A 4 4.54 5.46 -31.42
C SER A 4 4.15 6.02 -30.04
N LYS A 5 4.87 7.06 -29.57
CA LYS A 5 4.56 7.71 -28.27
C LYS A 5 3.13 8.25 -28.22
N ASP A 6 2.62 8.73 -29.36
CA ASP A 6 1.26 9.25 -29.51
C ASP A 6 0.19 8.17 -29.38
N GLU A 7 0.38 6.99 -30.00
CA GLU A 7 -0.53 5.83 -29.84
C GLU A 7 -0.57 5.32 -28.39
N THR A 8 0.54 5.45 -27.66
CA THR A 8 0.65 5.00 -26.28
C THR A 8 -0.07 5.96 -25.33
N ALA A 9 0.06 7.28 -25.54
CA ALA A 9 -0.66 8.30 -24.79
C ALA A 9 -2.19 8.22 -25.03
N GLU A 10 -2.61 8.07 -26.28
CA GLU A 10 -4.03 7.94 -26.64
C GLU A 10 -4.65 6.67 -26.05
N TYR A 11 -3.92 5.56 -26.05
CA TYR A 11 -4.33 4.32 -25.37
C TYR A 11 -4.59 4.53 -23.87
N TYR A 12 -3.76 5.32 -23.17
CA TYR A 12 -3.90 5.53 -21.73
C TYR A 12 -5.12 6.39 -21.38
N TRP A 13 -5.34 7.48 -22.09
CA TRP A 13 -6.51 8.32 -21.87
C TRP A 13 -7.81 7.60 -22.22
N ALA A 14 -7.79 6.78 -23.27
CA ALA A 14 -8.98 6.05 -23.70
C ALA A 14 -9.33 4.84 -22.82
N ARG A 15 -8.39 4.30 -22.03
CA ARG A 15 -8.58 3.01 -21.33
C ARG A 15 -8.25 2.98 -19.84
N VAL A 16 -7.45 3.93 -19.34
CA VAL A 16 -7.01 3.97 -17.94
C VAL A 16 -7.74 5.10 -17.20
N PHE A 17 -7.63 6.33 -17.67
CA PHE A 17 -8.25 7.49 -17.03
C PHE A 17 -9.66 7.74 -17.57
N THR A 18 -10.56 6.79 -17.32
CA THR A 18 -11.97 6.91 -17.70
C THR A 18 -12.84 7.12 -16.46
N LYS A 19 -14.01 7.75 -16.63
CA LYS A 19 -14.97 7.96 -15.55
C LYS A 19 -15.39 6.64 -14.91
N GLU A 20 -15.56 5.61 -15.73
CA GLU A 20 -16.00 4.28 -15.31
C GLU A 20 -14.97 3.64 -14.37
N ASN A 21 -13.69 3.71 -14.72
CA ASN A 21 -12.60 3.19 -13.89
C ASN A 21 -12.48 3.94 -12.56
N ILE A 22 -12.62 5.28 -12.59
CA ILE A 22 -12.60 6.11 -11.37
C ILE A 22 -13.81 5.79 -10.49
N PHE A 23 -14.99 5.69 -11.08
CA PHE A 23 -16.22 5.38 -10.37
C PHE A 23 -16.13 4.02 -9.69
N GLU A 24 -15.66 3.00 -10.41
CA GLU A 24 -15.50 1.65 -9.90
C GLU A 24 -14.51 1.59 -8.72
N TYR A 25 -13.39 2.32 -8.80
CA TYR A 25 -12.45 2.43 -7.68
C TYR A 25 -13.06 3.14 -6.48
N GLY A 26 -13.87 4.18 -6.71
CA GLY A 26 -14.59 4.89 -5.66
C GLY A 26 -15.62 3.99 -4.96
N GLN A 27 -16.35 3.17 -5.71
CA GLN A 27 -17.26 2.17 -5.16
C GLN A 27 -16.51 1.11 -4.34
N ALA A 28 -15.44 0.53 -4.90
CA ALA A 28 -14.62 -0.45 -4.19
C ALA A 28 -13.99 0.12 -2.91
N ALA A 29 -13.68 1.42 -2.89
CA ALA A 29 -13.20 2.11 -1.70
C ALA A 29 -14.28 2.21 -0.60
N LEU A 30 -15.54 2.44 -0.97
CA LEU A 30 -16.65 2.42 0.00
C LEU A 30 -16.92 1.02 0.52
N ASP A 31 -16.96 0.02 -0.37
CA ASP A 31 -17.14 -1.38 0.02
C ASP A 31 -16.02 -1.82 0.96
N LEU A 32 -14.77 -1.40 0.67
CA LEU A 32 -13.62 -1.62 1.54
C LEU A 32 -13.80 -0.93 2.90
N CYS A 33 -14.24 0.33 2.94
CA CYS A 33 -14.50 1.06 4.19
C CYS A 33 -15.49 0.28 5.07
N CYS A 34 -16.63 -0.13 4.50
CA CYS A 34 -17.64 -0.91 5.20
C CYS A 34 -17.09 -2.25 5.70
N CYS A 35 -16.34 -2.98 4.86
CA CYS A 35 -15.71 -4.24 5.22
C CYS A 35 -14.72 -4.08 6.39
N LEU A 36 -13.86 -3.06 6.35
CA LEU A 36 -12.89 -2.79 7.42
C LEU A 36 -13.59 -2.50 8.76
N ARG A 37 -14.75 -1.84 8.74
CA ARG A 37 -15.54 -1.57 9.97
C ARG A 37 -16.15 -2.83 10.56
N VAL A 38 -16.67 -3.71 9.71
CA VAL A 38 -17.20 -5.02 10.15
C VAL A 38 -16.07 -5.84 10.78
N LEU A 39 -14.94 -5.97 10.08
CA LEU A 39 -13.77 -6.70 10.57
C LEU A 39 -13.21 -6.09 11.86
N PHE A 40 -13.20 -4.76 11.99
CA PHE A 40 -12.80 -4.11 13.23
C PHE A 40 -13.66 -4.54 14.42
N LYS A 41 -14.98 -4.62 14.25
CA LYS A 41 -15.91 -5.13 15.28
C LYS A 41 -15.70 -6.62 15.58
N GLU A 42 -15.18 -7.38 14.63
CA GLU A 42 -14.77 -8.78 14.83
C GLU A 42 -13.39 -8.91 15.50
N GLY A 43 -12.72 -7.81 15.80
CA GLY A 43 -11.44 -7.78 16.51
C GLY A 43 -10.21 -7.79 15.61
N TYR A 44 -10.35 -7.52 14.31
CA TYR A 44 -9.20 -7.26 13.45
C TYR A 44 -8.72 -5.81 13.64
N ASP A 45 -7.49 -5.63 14.11
CA ASP A 45 -7.01 -4.33 14.61
C ASP A 45 -5.95 -3.66 13.74
N SER A 46 -5.51 -4.35 12.69
CA SER A 46 -4.38 -3.92 11.85
C SER A 46 -4.55 -4.35 10.40
N VAL A 47 -3.94 -3.59 9.50
CA VAL A 47 -3.98 -3.83 8.06
C VAL A 47 -2.55 -4.03 7.55
N VAL A 48 -2.36 -5.05 6.72
CA VAL A 48 -1.14 -5.33 5.98
C VAL A 48 -1.43 -5.16 4.50
N ILE A 49 -0.64 -4.31 3.83
CA ILE A 49 -0.76 -4.06 2.39
C ILE A 49 0.55 -4.48 1.71
N PRO A 50 0.59 -5.66 1.05
CA PRO A 50 1.73 -6.11 0.24
C PRO A 50 1.89 -5.35 -1.08
N SER A 51 0.78 -4.97 -1.71
CA SER A 51 0.75 -4.45 -3.08
C SER A 51 0.50 -2.96 -3.12
N ARG A 52 1.18 -2.31 -4.06
CA ARG A 52 1.01 -0.89 -4.33
C ARG A 52 -0.27 -0.60 -5.09
N GLY A 53 -0.79 -1.56 -5.86
CA GLY A 53 -2.04 -1.40 -6.61
C GLY A 53 -3.24 -1.18 -5.70
N ALA A 54 -3.22 -1.70 -4.47
CA ALA A 54 -4.28 -1.52 -3.48
C ALA A 54 -4.29 -0.12 -2.82
N MET A 55 -3.17 0.60 -2.85
CA MET A 55 -3.00 1.85 -2.09
C MET A 55 -4.00 2.96 -2.44
N PRO A 56 -4.34 3.21 -3.72
CA PRO A 56 -5.32 4.24 -4.06
C PRO A 56 -6.72 3.93 -3.50
N ILE A 57 -7.18 2.68 -3.61
CA ILE A 57 -8.48 2.23 -3.06
C ILE A 57 -8.47 2.32 -1.53
N PHE A 58 -7.39 1.85 -0.88
CA PHE A 58 -7.25 1.94 0.57
C PHE A 58 -7.25 3.39 1.08
N ARG A 59 -6.56 4.32 0.40
CA ARG A 59 -6.55 5.74 0.76
C ARG A 59 -7.92 6.39 0.60
N ALA A 60 -8.64 6.05 -0.47
CA ALA A 60 -10.00 6.53 -0.67
C ALA A 60 -10.96 5.95 0.39
N ALA A 61 -10.82 4.67 0.77
CA ALA A 61 -11.58 4.06 1.86
C ALA A 61 -11.31 4.74 3.21
N LYS A 62 -10.05 5.10 3.46
CA LYS A 62 -9.67 5.92 4.61
C LYS A 62 -10.35 7.26 4.60
N HIS A 63 -10.34 7.96 3.47
CA HIS A 63 -11.05 9.23 3.33
C HIS A 63 -12.55 9.07 3.62
N ALA A 64 -13.17 8.01 3.08
CA ALA A 64 -14.59 7.69 3.28
C ALA A 64 -14.95 7.57 4.78
N TRP A 65 -14.14 6.83 5.55
CA TRP A 65 -14.38 6.68 6.99
C TRP A 65 -14.25 8.02 7.72
N PHE A 66 -13.27 8.85 7.36
CA PHE A 66 -13.11 10.18 7.96
C PHE A 66 -14.22 11.18 7.56
N SER A 67 -14.69 11.14 6.31
CA SER A 67 -15.73 12.06 5.83
C SER A 67 -17.05 11.79 6.53
N GLU A 68 -17.41 10.52 6.76
CA GLU A 68 -18.59 10.12 7.53
C GLU A 68 -18.65 10.77 8.91
N ALA A 69 -17.53 10.78 9.62
CA ALA A 69 -17.44 11.43 10.93
C ALA A 69 -17.77 12.93 10.86
N ASN A 70 -17.64 13.60 9.71
CA ASN A 70 -18.00 15.01 9.56
C ASN A 70 -19.47 15.23 9.17
N TYR A 71 -20.18 14.18 8.72
CA TYR A 71 -21.60 14.24 8.38
C TYR A 71 -22.54 14.01 9.58
N LEU A 72 -22.01 13.58 10.73
CA LEU A 72 -22.79 13.40 11.96
C LEU A 72 -23.21 14.76 12.54
N ALA A 73 -24.50 14.89 12.88
CA ALA A 73 -25.11 16.16 13.27
C ALA A 73 -24.63 16.66 14.64
N ASP A 74 -24.62 15.80 15.64
CA ASP A 74 -24.28 16.15 17.02
C ASP A 74 -22.77 16.05 17.29
N GLY A 75 -22.29 16.77 18.31
CA GLY A 75 -20.87 16.81 18.64
C GLY A 75 -20.34 15.52 19.29
N GLU A 76 -21.21 14.77 19.97
CA GLU A 76 -20.80 13.57 20.72
C GLU A 76 -20.58 12.38 19.79
N SER A 77 -21.51 12.12 18.88
CA SER A 77 -21.37 11.10 17.83
C SER A 77 -20.13 11.37 16.97
N ARG A 78 -19.81 12.65 16.71
CA ARG A 78 -18.57 13.04 16.03
C ARG A 78 -17.32 12.68 16.82
N LEU A 79 -17.34 12.90 18.14
CA LEU A 79 -16.24 12.52 19.01
C LEU A 79 -16.08 11.01 19.07
N ASP A 80 -17.17 10.27 19.29
CA ASP A 80 -17.16 8.81 19.38
C ASP A 80 -16.69 8.17 18.07
N SER A 81 -17.15 8.68 16.92
CA SER A 81 -16.68 8.23 15.60
C SER A 81 -15.19 8.52 15.39
N ARG A 82 -14.69 9.69 15.82
CA ARG A 82 -13.25 9.99 15.77
C ARG A 82 -12.43 9.09 16.66
N MET A 83 -12.94 8.74 17.85
CA MET A 83 -12.29 7.80 18.76
C MET A 83 -12.27 6.38 18.17
N GLU A 84 -13.39 5.91 17.61
CA GLU A 84 -13.47 4.64 16.87
C GLU A 84 -12.41 4.60 15.76
N ILE A 85 -12.32 5.67 14.96
CA ILE A 85 -11.33 5.77 13.89
C ILE A 85 -9.91 5.64 14.45
N LEU A 86 -9.56 6.36 15.52
CA LEU A 86 -8.21 6.33 16.11
C LEU A 86 -7.78 4.92 16.56
N GLY A 87 -8.71 4.11 17.06
CA GLY A 87 -8.45 2.72 17.45
C GLY A 87 -8.57 1.70 16.32
N SER A 88 -8.92 2.15 15.10
CA SER A 88 -9.29 1.27 14.00
C SER A 88 -8.08 0.79 13.18
N PRO A 89 -8.22 -0.33 12.44
CA PRO A 89 -7.19 -0.86 11.55
C PRO A 89 -6.67 0.14 10.51
N ILE A 90 -7.39 1.23 10.26
CA ILE A 90 -7.04 2.24 9.25
C ILE A 90 -5.85 3.14 9.66
N HIS A 91 -5.48 3.10 10.94
CA HIS A 91 -4.28 3.76 11.48
C HIS A 91 -3.11 2.79 11.71
N ALA A 92 -3.38 1.50 11.91
CA ALA A 92 -2.38 0.45 12.08
C ALA A 92 -2.04 -0.22 10.74
N VAL A 93 -1.56 0.56 9.77
CA VAL A 93 -1.30 0.10 8.39
C VAL A 93 0.17 -0.20 8.19
N THR A 94 0.49 -1.46 7.96
CA THR A 94 1.83 -1.94 7.67
C THR A 94 1.97 -2.24 6.18
N ILE A 95 2.94 -1.59 5.53
CA ILE A 95 3.17 -1.74 4.09
C ILE A 95 4.51 -2.46 3.89
N LEU A 96 4.48 -3.66 3.31
CA LEU A 96 5.67 -4.52 3.13
C LEU A 96 5.88 -4.85 1.64
N PRO A 97 7.10 -4.80 1.09
CA PRO A 97 7.33 -4.89 -0.35
C PRO A 97 7.39 -6.33 -0.87
N PHE A 98 6.22 -6.98 -0.91
CA PHE A 98 6.01 -8.31 -1.48
C PHE A 98 6.19 -8.38 -3.01
N SER A 99 6.37 -7.23 -3.69
CA SER A 99 6.68 -7.20 -5.12
C SER A 99 7.95 -7.99 -5.40
N ALA A 100 7.83 -9.04 -6.21
CA ALA A 100 8.95 -9.89 -6.61
C ALA A 100 9.49 -9.48 -7.98
N ASP A 101 10.80 -9.33 -8.08
CA ASP A 101 11.50 -9.15 -9.35
C ASP A 101 12.81 -9.93 -9.34
N PRO A 102 12.74 -11.24 -9.63
CA PRO A 102 13.92 -12.07 -9.65
C PRO A 102 14.86 -11.61 -10.78
N ALA A 103 16.12 -11.31 -10.43
CA ALA A 103 17.13 -10.92 -11.41
C ALA A 103 17.90 -12.10 -12.00
N GLU A 104 17.92 -13.24 -11.28
CA GLU A 104 18.72 -14.41 -11.61
C GLU A 104 17.90 -15.70 -11.47
N GLU A 105 18.38 -16.79 -12.06
CA GLU A 105 17.74 -18.12 -12.03
C GLU A 105 17.57 -18.67 -10.60
N LYS A 106 18.50 -18.30 -9.69
CA LYS A 106 18.42 -18.66 -8.27
C LYS A 106 17.41 -17.82 -7.48
N GLN A 107 16.95 -16.72 -8.07
CA GLN A 107 15.94 -15.86 -7.47
C GLN A 107 14.54 -16.28 -7.97
N THR A 108 13.67 -16.73 -7.07
CA THR A 108 12.24 -16.97 -7.29
C THR A 108 11.36 -15.92 -6.60
N SER A 109 10.17 -15.68 -7.15
CA SER A 109 9.15 -14.83 -6.50
C SER A 109 8.67 -15.39 -5.17
N LYS A 110 8.61 -16.71 -5.06
CA LYS A 110 8.16 -17.44 -3.88
C LYS A 110 9.07 -17.17 -2.68
N ALA A 111 10.38 -17.25 -2.88
CA ALA A 111 11.34 -16.98 -1.81
C ALA A 111 11.35 -15.49 -1.38
N ILE A 112 11.13 -14.56 -2.30
CA ILE A 112 10.96 -13.13 -1.96
C ILE A 112 9.73 -12.92 -1.09
N ARG A 113 8.57 -13.49 -1.48
CA ARG A 113 7.33 -13.41 -0.71
C ARG A 113 7.50 -14.05 0.65
N ARG A 114 8.14 -15.23 0.72
CA ARG A 114 8.44 -15.93 1.98
C ARG A 114 9.27 -15.08 2.93
N PHE A 115 10.28 -14.37 2.44
CA PHE A 115 11.04 -13.42 3.27
C PHE A 115 10.13 -12.34 3.89
N TRP A 116 9.22 -11.75 3.12
CA TRP A 116 8.33 -10.73 3.65
C TRP A 116 7.27 -11.28 4.60
N VAL A 117 6.83 -12.53 4.41
CA VAL A 117 6.01 -13.23 5.38
C VAL A 117 6.77 -13.48 6.68
N LYS A 118 8.07 -13.85 6.62
CA LYS A 118 8.92 -13.97 7.81
C LYS A 118 9.02 -12.65 8.58
N VAL A 119 9.26 -11.55 7.88
CA VAL A 119 9.25 -10.19 8.46
C VAL A 119 7.90 -9.88 9.09
N LEU A 120 6.79 -10.15 8.39
CA LEU A 120 5.45 -9.96 8.95
C LEU A 120 5.23 -10.79 10.21
N GLY A 121 5.61 -12.06 10.19
CA GLY A 121 5.48 -12.95 11.35
C GLY A 121 6.29 -12.46 12.55
N ALA A 122 7.50 -11.93 12.33
CA ALA A 122 8.28 -11.30 13.38
C ALA A 122 7.61 -10.05 13.95
N LEU A 123 7.00 -9.20 13.10
CA LEU A 123 6.22 -8.04 13.55
C LEU A 123 5.01 -8.45 14.38
N VAL A 124 4.24 -9.44 13.92
CA VAL A 124 3.07 -9.99 14.61
C VAL A 124 3.44 -10.55 15.98
N ARG A 125 4.52 -11.34 16.05
CA ARG A 125 5.03 -11.92 17.30
C ARG A 125 5.78 -10.93 18.19
N ARG A 126 6.00 -9.70 17.72
CA ARG A 126 6.86 -8.68 18.36
C ARG A 126 8.28 -9.20 18.62
N ASP A 127 8.76 -10.10 17.78
CA ASP A 127 10.09 -10.69 17.87
C ASP A 127 11.10 -9.82 17.12
N GLY A 128 11.58 -8.78 17.79
CA GLY A 128 12.62 -7.93 17.23
C GLY A 128 14.03 -8.54 17.24
N GLN A 129 14.20 -9.79 17.67
CA GLN A 129 15.45 -10.53 17.51
C GLN A 129 15.44 -11.43 16.26
N ASP A 130 14.31 -11.51 15.55
CA ASP A 130 14.20 -12.29 14.33
C ASP A 130 15.23 -11.80 13.28
N PRO A 131 15.97 -12.72 12.63
CA PRO A 131 17.03 -12.36 11.68
C PRO A 131 16.50 -11.61 10.46
N HIS A 132 15.27 -11.90 10.00
CA HIS A 132 14.65 -11.26 8.83
C HIS A 132 14.22 -9.84 9.17
N LEU A 133 13.59 -9.64 10.34
CA LEU A 133 13.21 -8.30 10.80
C LEU A 133 14.43 -7.43 11.10
N THR A 134 15.46 -8.00 11.71
CA THR A 134 16.74 -7.32 11.94
C THR A 134 17.38 -6.94 10.60
N PHE A 135 17.37 -7.84 9.61
CA PHE A 135 17.88 -7.54 8.28
C PHE A 135 17.07 -6.42 7.61
N TYR A 136 15.74 -6.47 7.70
CA TYR A 136 14.88 -5.39 7.21
C TYR A 136 15.18 -4.04 7.86
N GLN A 137 15.40 -4.00 9.18
CA GLN A 137 15.86 -2.79 9.88
C GLN A 137 17.14 -2.25 9.24
N LYS A 138 18.11 -3.12 8.94
CA LYS A 138 19.38 -2.71 8.34
C LYS A 138 19.23 -2.23 6.91
N LEU A 139 18.33 -2.81 6.13
CA LEU A 139 17.99 -2.30 4.80
C LEU A 139 17.40 -0.90 4.88
N VAL A 140 16.43 -0.67 5.77
CA VAL A 140 15.80 0.66 5.95
C VAL A 140 16.84 1.70 6.37
N LYS A 141 17.69 1.35 7.34
CA LYS A 141 18.73 2.24 7.84
C LYS A 141 19.79 2.57 6.82
N ASN A 142 20.44 1.54 6.27
CA ASN A 142 21.59 1.76 5.39
C ASN A 142 21.15 2.24 4.01
N LEU A 143 20.06 1.69 3.45
CA LEU A 143 19.65 1.98 2.08
C LEU A 143 18.72 3.17 1.95
N GLN A 144 17.85 3.43 2.94
CA GLN A 144 16.92 4.57 2.90
C GLN A 144 17.35 5.74 3.80
N GLY A 145 18.31 5.52 4.71
CA GLY A 145 18.70 6.54 5.70
C GLY A 145 17.59 6.84 6.71
N LYS A 146 16.77 5.84 7.04
CA LYS A 146 15.61 5.96 7.94
C LYS A 146 15.69 4.95 9.08
N GLU A 147 14.97 5.21 10.15
CA GLU A 147 14.71 4.22 11.20
C GLU A 147 13.41 3.45 10.92
N LEU A 148 13.24 2.26 11.51
CA LEU A 148 12.03 1.44 11.32
C LEU A 148 10.76 2.19 11.75
N SER A 149 10.84 2.98 12.81
CA SER A 149 9.77 3.83 13.33
C SER A 149 9.28 4.91 12.34
N GLN A 150 10.05 5.19 11.29
CA GLN A 150 9.68 6.12 10.22
C GLN A 150 8.99 5.44 9.03
N VAL A 151 9.03 4.11 8.94
CA VAL A 151 8.46 3.35 7.81
C VAL A 151 7.37 2.36 8.24
N LEU A 152 7.36 1.94 9.49
CA LEU A 152 6.32 1.12 10.10
C LEU A 152 5.37 1.99 10.93
N PRO A 153 4.08 1.60 11.05
CA PRO A 153 3.17 2.28 11.98
C PRO A 153 3.62 2.06 13.42
N ARG A 154 3.21 2.97 14.32
CA ARG A 154 3.39 2.79 15.77
C ARG A 154 2.72 1.50 16.24
N ASP A 155 1.47 1.34 15.84
CA ASP A 155 0.64 0.17 16.11
C ASP A 155 0.96 -0.90 15.05
N LEU A 156 1.91 -1.78 15.38
CA LEU A 156 2.29 -2.90 14.49
C LEU A 156 1.16 -3.95 14.43
N PRO A 157 1.16 -4.82 13.41
CA PRO A 157 0.16 -5.87 13.28
C PRO A 157 0.10 -6.79 14.50
N SER A 158 -1.10 -7.23 14.86
CA SER A 158 -1.34 -8.24 15.88
C SER A 158 -1.43 -9.65 15.27
N ASP A 159 -1.72 -10.66 16.09
CA ASP A 159 -2.00 -12.01 15.59
C ASP A 159 -3.25 -12.04 14.70
N LYS A 160 -4.18 -11.08 14.86
CA LYS A 160 -5.41 -10.96 14.09
C LYS A 160 -5.41 -9.72 13.18
N PHE A 161 -5.03 -9.90 11.91
CA PHE A 161 -4.84 -8.80 10.95
C PHE A 161 -5.62 -8.97 9.63
N ILE A 162 -5.80 -7.87 8.92
CA ILE A 162 -6.43 -7.81 7.60
C ILE A 162 -5.33 -7.73 6.54
N PHE A 163 -5.40 -8.54 5.50
CA PHE A 163 -4.42 -8.55 4.41
C PHE A 163 -5.09 -8.11 3.09
N ILE A 164 -4.68 -6.96 2.54
CA ILE A 164 -5.32 -6.35 1.36
C ILE A 164 -4.38 -6.44 0.16
N ASP A 165 -4.72 -7.25 -0.84
CA ASP A 165 -3.88 -7.45 -2.02
C ASP A 165 -4.64 -7.28 -3.34
N THR A 166 -3.89 -7.01 -4.41
CA THR A 166 -4.39 -7.01 -5.79
C THR A 166 -4.14 -8.38 -6.43
N VAL A 167 -5.08 -8.84 -7.25
CA VAL A 167 -5.03 -10.16 -7.86
C VAL A 167 -5.33 -10.09 -9.35
N VAL A 168 -4.33 -10.45 -10.15
CA VAL A 168 -4.47 -10.64 -11.61
C VAL A 168 -4.56 -12.14 -11.95
N SER A 169 -3.50 -12.90 -11.68
CA SER A 169 -3.43 -14.34 -12.02
C SER A 169 -3.76 -15.28 -10.86
N GLY A 170 -3.70 -14.81 -9.61
CA GLY A 170 -3.84 -15.62 -8.40
C GLY A 170 -2.53 -16.22 -7.87
N ARG A 171 -1.46 -16.27 -8.67
CA ARG A 171 -0.19 -16.89 -8.25
C ARG A 171 0.46 -16.19 -7.06
N ALA A 172 0.43 -14.87 -7.04
CA ALA A 172 1.10 -14.09 -6.00
C ALA A 172 0.52 -14.37 -4.62
N ILE A 173 -0.81 -14.28 -4.52
CA ILE A 173 -1.52 -14.52 -3.27
C ILE A 173 -1.39 -15.99 -2.84
N ASP A 174 -1.39 -16.95 -3.77
CA ASP A 174 -1.18 -18.35 -3.46
C ASP A 174 0.19 -18.61 -2.82
N GLU A 175 1.28 -18.08 -3.41
CA GLU A 175 2.62 -18.19 -2.83
C GLU A 175 2.73 -17.51 -1.44
N ILE A 176 1.97 -16.43 -1.20
CA ILE A 176 1.90 -15.76 0.10
C ILE A 176 1.15 -16.64 1.12
N LEU A 177 0.04 -17.24 0.72
CA LEU A 177 -0.78 -18.11 1.60
C LEU A 177 -0.02 -19.37 2.00
N GLU A 178 0.73 -19.99 1.09
CA GLU A 178 1.64 -21.08 1.44
C GLU A 178 2.67 -20.63 2.48
N ALA A 179 3.22 -19.43 2.35
CA ALA A 179 4.16 -18.90 3.33
C ALA A 179 3.48 -18.57 4.67
N PHE A 180 2.22 -18.09 4.66
CA PHE A 180 1.44 -17.84 5.89
C PHE A 180 1.25 -19.13 6.68
N GLU A 181 0.87 -20.22 6.00
CA GLU A 181 0.71 -21.55 6.61
C GLU A 181 2.02 -22.03 7.25
N LEU A 182 3.16 -21.84 6.57
CA LEU A 182 4.48 -22.21 7.09
C LEU A 182 4.92 -21.38 8.31
N GLU A 183 4.49 -20.11 8.39
CA GLU A 183 4.81 -19.21 9.51
C GLU A 183 3.81 -19.24 10.66
N GLY A 184 2.75 -20.05 10.55
CA GLY A 184 1.68 -20.11 11.53
C GLY A 184 0.88 -18.81 11.62
N LEU A 185 0.73 -18.09 10.51
CA LEU A 185 -0.12 -16.91 10.39
C LEU A 185 -1.49 -17.34 9.87
N ASP A 186 -2.36 -17.80 10.76
CA ASP A 186 -3.67 -18.37 10.43
C ASP A 186 -4.85 -17.42 10.71
N LYS A 187 -4.71 -16.52 11.67
CA LYS A 187 -5.74 -15.54 12.06
C LYS A 187 -5.72 -14.29 11.17
N PHE A 188 -5.92 -14.45 9.88
CA PHE A 188 -6.06 -13.32 8.96
C PHE A 188 -7.44 -13.28 8.29
N HIS A 189 -7.83 -12.09 7.84
CA HIS A 189 -8.88 -11.91 6.83
C HIS A 189 -8.28 -11.35 5.55
N LEU A 190 -8.55 -12.00 4.42
CA LEU A 190 -8.10 -11.54 3.11
C LEU A 190 -9.12 -10.59 2.50
N ILE A 191 -8.65 -9.49 1.93
CA ILE A 191 -9.43 -8.67 1.03
C ILE A 191 -8.70 -8.63 -0.30
N LEU A 192 -9.31 -9.17 -1.35
CA LEU A 192 -8.69 -9.29 -2.67
C LEU A 192 -9.40 -8.37 -3.67
N LEU A 193 -8.63 -7.45 -4.24
CA LEU A 193 -9.04 -6.61 -5.35
C LEU A 193 -8.76 -7.38 -6.65
N ILE A 194 -9.82 -7.84 -7.31
CA ILE A 194 -9.73 -8.79 -8.43
C ILE A 194 -9.78 -8.05 -9.77
N ASP A 195 -8.75 -8.22 -10.61
CA ASP A 195 -8.70 -7.66 -11.96
C ASP A 195 -9.63 -8.40 -12.92
N ARG A 196 -10.20 -7.68 -13.91
CA ARG A 196 -11.07 -8.22 -14.97
C ARG A 196 -12.11 -9.20 -14.45
N LYS A 197 -12.71 -8.89 -13.30
CA LYS A 197 -13.70 -9.72 -12.60
C LYS A 197 -13.24 -11.17 -12.31
N GLY A 198 -11.96 -11.48 -12.42
CA GLY A 198 -11.37 -12.78 -12.13
C GLY A 198 -11.16 -13.66 -13.37
N ASP A 199 -11.40 -13.14 -14.58
CA ASP A 199 -11.25 -13.89 -15.83
C ASP A 199 -9.83 -14.41 -16.05
N SER A 200 -8.83 -13.71 -15.51
CA SER A 200 -7.41 -14.05 -15.64
C SER A 200 -6.90 -15.00 -14.54
N ILE A 201 -7.71 -15.32 -13.53
CA ILE A 201 -7.28 -16.15 -12.40
C ILE A 201 -7.20 -17.61 -12.84
N GLN A 202 -6.04 -18.23 -12.65
CA GLN A 202 -5.84 -19.63 -13.02
C GLN A 202 -6.63 -20.55 -12.09
N GLY A 203 -7.14 -21.66 -12.65
CA GLY A 203 -8.10 -22.54 -11.96
C GLY A 203 -7.61 -23.11 -10.62
N VAL A 204 -6.32 -23.38 -10.47
CA VAL A 204 -5.75 -23.87 -9.19
C VAL A 204 -5.84 -22.82 -8.09
N TYR A 205 -5.48 -21.58 -8.38
CA TYR A 205 -5.52 -20.47 -7.41
C TYR A 205 -6.95 -20.04 -7.13
N LYS A 206 -7.82 -20.05 -8.16
CA LYS A 206 -9.24 -19.72 -8.02
C LYS A 206 -9.93 -20.61 -6.97
N ARG A 207 -9.69 -21.93 -7.01
CA ARG A 207 -10.26 -22.88 -6.02
C ARG A 207 -9.82 -22.57 -4.59
N ARG A 208 -8.55 -22.20 -4.40
CA ARG A 208 -8.03 -21.84 -3.07
C ARG A 208 -8.68 -20.55 -2.54
N ILE A 209 -8.83 -19.55 -3.40
CA ILE A 209 -9.53 -18.30 -3.06
C ILE A 209 -10.99 -18.60 -2.72
N GLU A 210 -11.70 -19.37 -3.53
CA GLU A 210 -13.10 -19.75 -3.28
C GLU A 210 -13.29 -20.53 -1.98
N ALA A 211 -12.34 -21.39 -1.61
CA ALA A 211 -12.36 -22.09 -0.32
C ALA A 211 -12.26 -21.11 0.86
N LEU A 212 -11.36 -20.13 0.79
CA LEU A 212 -11.22 -19.10 1.83
C LEU A 212 -12.45 -18.18 1.92
N VAL A 213 -13.11 -17.90 0.79
CA VAL A 213 -14.40 -17.18 0.78
C VAL A 213 -15.49 -18.00 1.48
N ALA A 214 -15.58 -19.30 1.17
CA ALA A 214 -16.56 -20.19 1.80
C ALA A 214 -16.35 -20.35 3.33
N GLU A 215 -15.10 -20.25 3.78
CA GLU A 215 -14.73 -20.23 5.21
C GLU A 215 -15.00 -18.87 5.88
N GLY A 216 -15.41 -17.84 5.15
CA GLY A 216 -15.60 -16.49 5.69
C GLY A 216 -14.28 -15.76 6.01
N ARG A 217 -13.15 -16.21 5.44
CA ARG A 217 -11.81 -15.65 5.66
C ARG A 217 -11.31 -14.80 4.50
N CYS A 218 -12.15 -14.59 3.49
CA CYS A 218 -11.80 -13.79 2.31
C CYS A 218 -13.01 -13.02 1.78
N THR A 219 -12.80 -11.74 1.47
CA THR A 219 -13.74 -10.86 0.76
C THR A 219 -13.16 -10.49 -0.60
N LEU A 220 -13.97 -10.59 -1.65
CA LEU A 220 -13.56 -10.27 -3.02
C LEU A 220 -14.23 -8.97 -3.48
N PHE A 221 -13.44 -8.04 -4.03
CA PHE A 221 -13.94 -6.88 -4.75
C PHE A 221 -13.55 -7.01 -6.23
N HIS A 222 -14.54 -7.25 -7.08
CA HIS A 222 -14.33 -7.45 -8.51
C HIS A 222 -14.30 -6.12 -9.24
N LEU A 223 -13.20 -5.87 -9.95
CA LEU A 223 -12.98 -4.68 -10.76
C LEU A 223 -12.93 -5.06 -12.24
N ASN A 224 -13.40 -4.18 -13.13
CA ASN A 224 -13.25 -4.35 -14.57
C ASN A 224 -11.78 -4.23 -14.98
N SER A 225 -11.03 -3.35 -14.31
CA SER A 225 -9.63 -3.08 -14.60
C SER A 225 -8.86 -2.64 -13.37
N LEU A 226 -7.86 -3.40 -12.95
CA LEU A 226 -6.83 -2.98 -11.99
C LEU A 226 -5.77 -2.12 -12.68
N TRP A 227 -6.17 -0.92 -13.09
CA TRP A 227 -5.31 0.00 -13.83
C TRP A 227 -4.17 0.61 -13.01
N THR A 228 -4.12 0.38 -11.68
CA THR A 228 -3.01 0.75 -10.80
C THR A 228 -1.95 -0.35 -10.67
N GLU A 229 -2.28 -1.59 -11.05
CA GLU A 229 -1.40 -2.76 -10.90
C GLU A 229 -0.33 -2.79 -11.97
N ASP A 230 0.90 -3.14 -11.57
CA ASP A 230 2.08 -3.18 -12.42
C ASP A 230 2.36 -1.88 -13.22
N ARG A 231 1.80 -0.75 -12.76
CA ARG A 231 1.94 0.56 -13.39
C ARG A 231 2.91 1.47 -12.65
N GLY A 232 3.36 2.48 -13.39
CA GLY A 232 4.24 3.53 -12.92
C GLY A 232 3.90 4.04 -11.52
N PRO A 233 4.91 4.43 -10.73
CA PRO A 233 4.71 4.88 -9.35
C PRO A 233 3.93 6.19 -9.24
N SER A 234 3.69 6.83 -10.38
CA SER A 234 2.81 7.96 -10.61
C SER A 234 1.33 7.68 -10.27
N VAL A 235 0.88 6.43 -10.45
CA VAL A 235 -0.52 6.03 -10.22
C VAL A 235 -0.74 5.56 -8.79
N SER A 236 0.19 4.73 -8.29
CA SER A 236 0.11 4.14 -6.95
C SER A 236 0.73 5.03 -5.86
N GLY A 237 1.53 6.04 -6.25
CA GLY A 237 2.27 6.91 -5.35
C GLY A 237 3.47 6.25 -4.66
N VAL A 238 3.87 5.05 -5.10
CA VAL A 238 4.93 4.22 -4.51
C VAL A 238 5.70 3.47 -5.61
N TRP A 239 7.03 3.43 -5.56
CA TRP A 239 7.80 2.39 -6.27
C TRP A 239 8.45 1.40 -5.30
N SER A 240 8.64 0.18 -5.80
CA SER A 240 9.52 -0.80 -5.17
C SER A 240 10.93 -0.61 -5.71
N THR A 241 11.90 -0.59 -4.82
CA THR A 241 13.32 -0.69 -5.17
C THR A 241 13.83 -2.04 -4.72
N VAL A 242 14.48 -2.77 -5.63
CA VAL A 242 15.13 -4.04 -5.31
C VAL A 242 16.64 -3.93 -5.47
N TYR A 243 17.37 -4.70 -4.66
CA TYR A 243 18.83 -4.73 -4.64
C TYR A 243 19.33 -6.17 -4.89
N PRO A 244 19.41 -6.63 -6.15
CA PRO A 244 19.72 -8.03 -6.45
C PRO A 244 21.04 -8.53 -5.86
N GLN A 245 22.08 -7.70 -5.85
CA GLN A 245 23.39 -8.05 -5.29
C GLN A 245 23.31 -8.35 -3.79
N ILE A 246 22.46 -7.63 -3.04
CA ILE A 246 22.25 -7.86 -1.62
C ILE A 246 21.57 -9.21 -1.40
N LEU A 247 20.61 -9.59 -2.26
CA LEU A 247 19.96 -10.91 -2.19
C LEU A 247 20.97 -12.05 -2.37
N THR A 248 21.80 -11.94 -3.39
CA THR A 248 22.83 -12.94 -3.70
C THR A 248 23.86 -13.05 -2.56
N GLU A 249 24.31 -11.93 -2.00
CA GLU A 249 25.22 -11.92 -0.86
C GLU A 249 24.59 -12.48 0.42
N LEU A 250 23.31 -12.20 0.67
CA LEU A 250 22.58 -12.75 1.81
C LEU A 250 22.57 -14.28 1.75
N GLN A 251 22.16 -14.84 0.60
CA GLN A 251 22.15 -16.29 0.34
C GLN A 251 23.55 -16.91 0.48
N GLY A 252 24.60 -16.21 0.06
CA GLY A 252 25.97 -16.68 0.17
C GLY A 252 26.54 -16.66 1.60
N ARG A 253 26.04 -15.77 2.46
CA ARG A 253 26.58 -15.56 3.82
C ARG A 253 25.80 -16.27 4.92
N PHE A 254 24.50 -16.50 4.72
CA PHE A 254 23.62 -17.00 5.80
C PHE A 254 22.76 -18.18 5.35
N SER A 255 22.94 -19.33 6.00
CA SER A 255 22.19 -20.56 5.71
C SER A 255 20.68 -20.42 5.89
N TRP A 256 20.21 -19.57 6.82
CA TRP A 256 18.78 -19.33 7.03
C TRP A 256 18.09 -18.67 5.82
N SER A 257 18.86 -18.05 4.92
CA SER A 257 18.34 -17.29 3.78
C SER A 257 18.29 -18.06 2.46
N GLU A 258 18.68 -19.35 2.45
CA GLU A 258 18.76 -20.20 1.24
C GLU A 258 17.45 -20.17 0.44
N ASP A 259 16.32 -20.33 1.12
CA ASP A 259 14.97 -20.36 0.52
C ASP A 259 14.13 -19.09 0.77
N CYS A 260 14.71 -18.06 1.39
CA CYS A 260 14.02 -16.81 1.65
C CYS A 260 14.98 -15.61 1.70
N TYR A 261 14.81 -14.69 0.77
CA TYR A 261 15.65 -13.50 0.66
C TYR A 261 14.81 -12.34 0.12
N GLY A 262 14.98 -11.17 0.73
CA GLY A 262 14.26 -9.96 0.32
C GLY A 262 15.13 -8.74 0.58
N ALA A 263 15.43 -8.02 -0.48
CA ALA A 263 16.11 -6.73 -0.45
C ALA A 263 15.24 -5.80 -1.30
N GLY A 264 14.00 -5.65 -0.83
CA GLY A 264 13.03 -4.71 -1.35
C GLY A 264 12.85 -3.58 -0.36
N SER A 265 12.83 -2.35 -0.83
CA SER A 265 12.31 -1.21 -0.06
C SER A 265 11.19 -0.55 -0.83
N PHE A 266 10.20 -0.02 -0.12
CA PHE A 266 9.28 0.96 -0.70
C PHE A 266 9.81 2.36 -0.51
N TYR A 267 9.84 3.13 -1.60
CA TYR A 267 9.92 4.58 -1.50
C TYR A 267 8.49 5.12 -1.50
N HIS A 268 8.02 5.49 -0.32
CA HIS A 268 6.77 6.22 -0.18
C HIS A 268 6.91 7.64 -0.72
N LYS A 269 5.89 8.11 -1.45
CA LYS A 269 5.69 9.50 -1.89
C LYS A 269 6.73 9.97 -2.91
N VAL A 270 6.46 9.63 -4.16
CA VAL A 270 7.14 10.20 -5.35
C VAL A 270 6.87 11.72 -5.53
N SER A 271 5.97 12.29 -4.73
CA SER A 271 5.60 13.71 -4.79
C SER A 271 6.75 14.65 -4.41
N SER A 272 6.80 15.81 -5.07
CA SER A 272 7.82 16.87 -4.92
C SER A 272 7.98 17.47 -3.53
N ALA A 273 6.96 17.39 -2.65
CA ALA A 273 6.89 18.16 -1.40
C ALA A 273 7.98 17.86 -0.34
N GLN A 274 8.88 16.92 -0.59
CA GLN A 274 9.93 16.53 0.37
C GLN A 274 11.35 16.58 -0.22
N LEU A 275 11.53 17.16 -1.42
CA LEU A 275 12.86 17.31 -2.02
C LEU A 275 13.41 18.72 -1.81
N ASP A 276 14.71 18.76 -1.59
CA ASP A 276 15.48 19.99 -1.42
C ASP A 276 15.63 20.69 -2.77
N VAL A 277 14.88 21.80 -2.93
CA VAL A 277 14.81 22.64 -4.14
C VAL A 277 16.21 23.05 -4.63
N GLN A 278 17.19 23.16 -3.73
CA GLN A 278 18.56 23.58 -4.07
C GLN A 278 19.34 22.56 -4.91
N SER A 279 18.92 21.29 -4.94
CA SER A 279 19.64 20.24 -5.67
C SER A 279 19.22 20.09 -7.14
N GLY A 280 18.27 20.91 -7.64
CA GLY A 280 17.64 20.74 -8.96
C GLY A 280 16.68 19.54 -9.03
N LEU A 281 16.84 18.58 -8.12
CA LEU A 281 15.88 17.53 -7.80
C LEU A 281 14.79 18.10 -6.90
N GLY A 282 13.57 18.18 -7.43
CA GLY A 282 12.50 18.90 -6.75
C GLY A 282 12.36 20.37 -7.14
N ASN A 283 12.97 20.82 -8.26
CA ASN A 283 12.31 21.91 -9.00
C ASN A 283 10.84 21.47 -9.20
N PRO A 284 9.83 22.31 -8.89
CA PRO A 284 8.44 22.07 -9.26
C PRO A 284 8.32 21.28 -10.57
N ASP A 285 8.98 21.72 -11.63
CA ASP A 285 8.86 21.12 -12.97
C ASP A 285 9.21 19.61 -13.05
N TYR A 286 10.06 19.10 -12.16
CA TYR A 286 10.62 17.74 -12.27
C TYR A 286 9.74 16.61 -11.70
N ASN A 287 8.96 16.85 -10.63
CA ASN A 287 8.02 15.86 -10.08
C ASN A 287 6.55 16.35 -10.08
N MET A 288 6.28 17.60 -10.49
CA MET A 288 4.92 18.14 -10.53
C MET A 288 3.96 17.35 -11.42
N PRO A 289 4.33 16.82 -12.60
CA PRO A 289 3.39 16.02 -13.40
C PRO A 289 2.86 14.80 -12.64
N MET A 290 3.74 14.09 -11.94
CA MET A 290 3.36 12.90 -11.16
C MET A 290 2.58 13.27 -9.90
N THR A 291 2.93 14.39 -9.27
CA THR A 291 2.22 14.92 -8.10
C THR A 291 0.81 15.36 -8.49
N ARG A 292 0.67 16.07 -9.62
CA ARG A 292 -0.62 16.47 -10.20
C ARG A 292 -1.45 15.25 -10.55
N LEU A 293 -0.90 14.27 -11.26
CA LEU A 293 -1.63 13.04 -11.59
C LEU A 293 -2.18 12.34 -10.34
N HIS A 294 -1.32 12.07 -9.35
CA HIS A 294 -1.74 11.42 -8.11
C HIS A 294 -2.78 12.25 -7.35
N ALA A 295 -2.60 13.58 -7.27
CA ALA A 295 -3.55 14.48 -6.62
C ALA A 295 -4.90 14.49 -7.35
N SER A 296 -4.92 14.58 -8.68
CA SER A 296 -6.13 14.57 -9.49
C SER A 296 -6.88 13.24 -9.36
N ILE A 297 -6.18 12.10 -9.41
CA ILE A 297 -6.81 10.79 -9.14
C ILE A 297 -7.43 10.78 -7.75
N SER A 298 -6.69 11.24 -6.73
CA SER A 298 -7.20 11.27 -5.36
C SER A 298 -8.44 12.16 -5.22
N VAL A 299 -8.45 13.33 -5.84
CA VAL A 299 -9.60 14.26 -5.87
C VAL A 299 -10.80 13.61 -6.53
N MET A 300 -10.61 12.97 -7.69
CA MET A 300 -11.69 12.30 -8.41
C MET A 300 -12.26 11.12 -7.62
N LEU A 301 -11.41 10.32 -6.97
CA LEU A 301 -11.86 9.24 -6.09
C LEU A 301 -12.63 9.78 -4.88
N HIS A 302 -12.15 10.84 -4.23
CA HIS A 302 -12.86 11.47 -3.12
C HIS A 302 -14.21 12.05 -3.53
N LEU A 303 -14.30 12.64 -4.73
CA LEU A 303 -15.55 13.13 -5.31
C LEU A 303 -16.58 12.00 -5.46
N VAL A 304 -16.16 10.85 -6.02
CA VAL A 304 -17.03 9.68 -6.16
C VAL A 304 -17.48 9.18 -4.80
N VAL A 305 -16.53 8.90 -3.90
CA VAL A 305 -16.79 8.41 -2.54
C VAL A 305 -17.78 9.31 -1.80
N THR A 306 -17.52 10.61 -1.79
CA THR A 306 -18.38 11.60 -1.13
C THR A 306 -19.79 11.63 -1.72
N THR A 307 -19.88 11.56 -3.05
CA THR A 307 -21.18 11.56 -3.74
C THR A 307 -21.99 10.31 -3.40
N LEU A 308 -21.36 9.14 -3.41
CA LEU A 308 -22.00 7.88 -3.09
C LEU A 308 -22.46 7.84 -1.62
N GLN A 309 -21.65 8.33 -0.67
CA GLN A 309 -22.06 8.48 0.73
C GLN A 309 -23.27 9.42 0.87
N GLN A 310 -23.27 10.55 0.15
CA GLN A 310 -24.42 11.45 0.15
C GLN A 310 -25.68 10.74 -0.37
N LEU A 311 -25.58 9.95 -1.44
CA LEU A 311 -26.71 9.18 -1.96
C LEU A 311 -27.25 8.16 -0.95
N GLU A 312 -26.38 7.51 -0.17
CA GLU A 312 -26.78 6.59 0.90
C GLU A 312 -27.52 7.32 2.03
N THR A 313 -27.04 8.50 2.44
CA THR A 313 -27.72 9.32 3.48
C THR A 313 -29.04 9.92 3.00
N MET A 314 -29.20 10.11 1.69
CA MET A 314 -30.40 10.63 1.05
C MET A 314 -31.45 9.53 0.79
N ALA A 315 -31.72 8.66 1.77
CA ALA A 315 -32.63 7.52 1.61
C ALA A 315 -34.01 7.94 1.06
N ASP A 316 -34.59 9.01 1.62
CA ASP A 316 -35.92 9.55 1.29
C ASP A 316 -35.95 10.51 0.08
N ALA A 317 -34.80 10.80 -0.52
CA ALA A 317 -34.75 11.70 -1.66
C ALA A 317 -35.41 11.08 -2.91
N SER A 318 -36.04 11.93 -3.71
CA SER A 318 -36.70 11.49 -4.95
C SER A 318 -35.68 10.93 -5.95
N PRO A 319 -36.08 10.01 -6.84
CA PRO A 319 -35.21 9.50 -7.91
C PRO A 319 -34.58 10.62 -8.75
N GLU A 320 -35.30 11.71 -8.97
CA GLU A 320 -34.81 12.89 -9.69
C GLU A 320 -33.69 13.61 -8.93
N GLN A 321 -33.80 13.72 -7.60
CA GLN A 321 -32.76 14.32 -6.76
C GLN A 321 -31.48 13.48 -6.78
N LYS A 322 -31.61 12.15 -6.64
CA LYS A 322 -30.47 11.20 -6.74
C LYS A 322 -29.83 11.24 -8.12
N SER A 323 -30.64 11.24 -9.18
CA SER A 323 -30.16 11.37 -10.57
C SER A 323 -29.43 12.69 -10.81
N THR A 324 -29.93 13.80 -10.24
CA THR A 324 -29.29 15.11 -10.36
C THR A 324 -27.91 15.13 -9.70
N LEU A 325 -27.76 14.51 -8.53
CA LEU A 325 -26.49 14.43 -7.85
C LEU A 325 -25.47 13.59 -8.62
N LEU A 326 -25.88 12.41 -9.13
CA LEU A 326 -25.03 11.58 -10.00
C LEU A 326 -24.57 12.32 -11.26
N LYS A 327 -25.48 13.02 -11.94
CA LYS A 327 -25.13 13.83 -13.13
C LYS A 327 -24.13 14.93 -12.80
N LYS A 328 -24.26 15.59 -11.63
CA LYS A 328 -23.29 16.60 -11.18
C LYS A 328 -21.91 15.99 -10.94
N MET A 329 -21.85 14.82 -10.33
CA MET A 329 -20.60 14.07 -10.13
C MET A 329 -19.98 13.68 -11.48
N GLU A 330 -20.76 13.13 -12.41
CA GLU A 330 -20.28 12.78 -13.76
C GLU A 330 -19.70 13.99 -14.51
N LEU A 331 -20.41 15.13 -14.50
CA LEU A 331 -19.92 16.39 -15.10
C LEU A 331 -18.64 16.88 -14.43
N SER A 332 -18.54 16.76 -13.11
CA SER A 332 -17.35 17.13 -12.37
C SER A 332 -16.18 16.20 -12.71
N LEU A 333 -16.41 14.90 -12.85
CA LEU A 333 -15.38 13.96 -13.29
C LEU A 333 -14.90 14.27 -14.70
N ASP A 334 -15.80 14.58 -15.64
CA ASP A 334 -15.44 15.01 -17.00
C ASP A 334 -14.52 16.23 -16.96
N LEU A 335 -14.84 17.24 -16.14
CA LEU A 335 -14.03 18.42 -15.98
C LEU A 335 -12.63 18.09 -15.43
N HIS A 336 -12.55 17.29 -14.36
CA HIS A 336 -11.26 16.92 -13.75
C HIS A 336 -10.40 16.05 -14.67
N LEU A 337 -11.02 15.15 -15.44
CA LEU A 337 -10.32 14.34 -16.44
C LEU A 337 -9.80 15.22 -17.59
N ALA A 338 -10.60 16.18 -18.06
CA ALA A 338 -10.16 17.13 -19.09
C ALA A 338 -8.99 18.00 -18.61
N MET A 339 -9.09 18.54 -17.39
CA MET A 339 -8.00 19.31 -16.78
C MET A 339 -6.73 18.47 -16.59
N LEU A 340 -6.89 17.23 -16.10
CA LEU A 340 -5.76 16.31 -15.93
C LEU A 340 -5.11 15.96 -17.28
N LYS A 341 -5.92 15.83 -18.34
CA LYS A 341 -5.43 15.60 -19.69
C LYS A 341 -4.64 16.79 -20.20
N GLU A 342 -5.16 18.00 -20.08
CA GLU A 342 -4.46 19.23 -20.47
C GLU A 342 -3.14 19.40 -19.67
N ASP A 343 -3.21 19.26 -18.35
CA ASP A 343 -2.05 19.30 -17.45
C ASP A 343 -0.97 18.29 -17.87
N LEU A 344 -1.35 17.07 -18.23
CA LEU A 344 -0.39 16.05 -18.62
C LEU A 344 0.07 16.19 -20.06
N ASP A 345 -0.76 16.65 -20.99
CA ASP A 345 -0.40 16.93 -22.38
C ASP A 345 0.62 18.08 -22.47
N GLU A 346 0.50 19.09 -21.59
CA GLU A 346 1.53 20.13 -21.41
C GLU A 346 2.84 19.59 -20.81
N LEU A 347 2.78 18.45 -20.12
CA LEU A 347 3.90 17.82 -19.40
C LEU A 347 4.41 16.52 -20.08
N ILE A 348 3.91 16.18 -21.29
CA ILE A 348 3.98 14.86 -21.95
C ILE A 348 5.40 14.38 -22.35
N LEU A 349 6.45 15.12 -22.02
CA LEU A 349 7.82 14.60 -22.11
C LEU A 349 8.11 13.44 -21.13
N LEU A 350 7.21 13.18 -20.17
CA LEU A 350 7.30 12.14 -19.15
C LEU A 350 5.98 11.36 -19.02
N SER A 351 5.81 10.30 -19.83
CA SER A 351 4.67 9.39 -19.69
C SER A 351 4.69 8.71 -18.31
N PRO A 352 3.70 8.93 -17.42
CA PRO A 352 3.72 8.48 -16.03
C PRO A 352 3.85 6.96 -15.84
N LEU A 353 3.55 6.20 -16.89
CA LEU A 353 3.36 4.75 -16.86
C LEU A 353 4.52 3.99 -17.50
N GLU A 354 5.56 4.71 -17.93
CA GLU A 354 6.71 4.17 -18.64
C GLU A 354 7.90 3.91 -17.71
N GLN A 355 8.71 2.93 -18.13
CA GLN A 355 9.98 2.63 -17.48
C GLN A 355 10.95 3.83 -17.54
N GLU A 356 10.97 4.56 -18.67
CA GLU A 356 11.82 5.73 -18.86
C GLU A 356 11.53 6.81 -17.81
N THR A 357 10.25 7.11 -17.57
CA THR A 357 9.82 8.08 -16.55
C THR A 357 10.18 7.60 -15.15
N THR A 358 9.97 6.33 -14.86
CA THR A 358 10.33 5.74 -13.56
C THR A 358 11.82 5.81 -13.30
N LEU A 359 12.65 5.53 -14.32
CA LEU A 359 14.09 5.65 -14.24
C LEU A 359 14.48 7.11 -13.99
N LYS A 360 13.96 8.03 -14.81
CA LYS A 360 14.21 9.47 -14.68
C LYS A 360 13.91 9.97 -13.28
N LEU A 361 12.84 9.50 -12.63
CA LEU A 361 12.42 9.92 -11.28
C LEU A 361 13.22 9.26 -10.15
N ALA A 362 13.60 8.00 -10.33
CA ALA A 362 14.24 7.21 -9.29
C ALA A 362 15.75 7.43 -9.25
N GLU A 363 16.41 7.50 -10.42
CA GLU A 363 17.86 7.53 -10.54
C GLU A 363 18.51 8.65 -9.72
N PRO A 364 18.06 9.92 -9.80
CA PRO A 364 18.74 10.97 -9.06
C PRO A 364 18.52 10.89 -7.54
N ARG A 365 17.40 10.31 -7.10
CA ARG A 365 17.16 10.04 -5.66
C ARG A 365 18.11 8.98 -5.14
N VAL A 366 18.35 7.94 -5.94
CA VAL A 366 19.35 6.91 -5.63
C VAL A 366 20.74 7.52 -5.63
N HIS A 367 21.12 8.29 -6.67
CA HIS A 367 22.44 8.93 -6.78
C HIS A 367 22.73 9.97 -5.71
N LYS A 368 21.71 10.66 -5.18
CA LYS A 368 21.88 11.56 -4.03
C LYS A 368 22.46 10.82 -2.82
N ARG A 369 22.10 9.55 -2.62
CA ARG A 369 22.60 8.74 -1.51
C ARG A 369 23.78 7.85 -1.91
N PHE A 370 23.75 7.32 -3.12
CA PHE A 370 24.74 6.41 -3.66
C PHE A 370 25.23 6.92 -5.03
N PRO A 371 26.16 7.89 -5.07
CA PRO A 371 26.56 8.56 -6.31
C PRO A 371 27.14 7.64 -7.39
N LYS A 372 27.60 6.45 -6.99
CA LYS A 372 28.21 5.44 -7.86
C LYS A 372 27.30 4.23 -8.11
N ALA A 373 26.06 4.27 -7.65
CA ALA A 373 25.09 3.20 -7.91
C ALA A 373 24.66 3.21 -9.38
N ARG A 374 24.37 2.04 -9.92
CA ARG A 374 23.75 1.91 -11.24
C ARG A 374 22.27 1.62 -11.06
N VAL A 375 21.44 2.40 -11.75
CA VAL A 375 19.98 2.32 -11.63
C VAL A 375 19.41 1.82 -12.94
N THR A 376 18.58 0.80 -12.87
CA THR A 376 17.82 0.27 -14.00
C THR A 376 16.38 0.06 -13.59
N VAL A 377 15.48 -0.12 -14.56
CA VAL A 377 14.06 -0.31 -14.32
C VAL A 377 13.63 -1.54 -15.11
N SER A 378 13.17 -2.59 -14.41
CA SER A 378 12.74 -3.85 -15.04
C SER A 378 11.30 -3.81 -15.52
N SER A 379 10.48 -3.01 -14.84
CA SER A 379 9.08 -2.75 -15.15
C SER A 379 8.75 -1.32 -14.72
N SER A 380 7.68 -0.72 -15.25
CA SER A 380 7.34 0.67 -14.93
C SER A 380 7.15 0.93 -13.43
N HIS A 381 7.01 -0.12 -12.62
CA HIS A 381 6.79 -0.03 -11.19
C HIS A 381 8.02 -0.44 -10.36
N LEU A 382 9.12 -0.89 -10.97
CA LEU A 382 10.19 -1.54 -10.20
C LEU A 382 11.59 -1.07 -10.61
N VAL A 383 12.28 -0.52 -9.62
CA VAL A 383 13.62 0.07 -9.74
C VAL A 383 14.64 -0.93 -9.23
N ARG A 384 15.60 -1.32 -10.06
CA ARG A 384 16.76 -2.12 -9.67
C ARG A 384 17.93 -1.21 -9.40
N VAL A 385 18.56 -1.38 -8.23
CA VAL A 385 19.75 -0.61 -7.84
C VAL A 385 20.91 -1.57 -7.62
N GLU A 386 21.96 -1.39 -8.41
CA GLU A 386 23.27 -2.02 -8.21
C GLU A 386 24.13 -1.05 -7.38
N LEU A 387 24.54 -1.49 -6.19
CA LEU A 387 25.31 -0.68 -5.26
C LEU A 387 26.82 -0.93 -5.43
N PRO A 388 27.67 0.06 -5.12
CA PRO A 388 29.09 -0.17 -4.97
C PRO A 388 29.36 -1.22 -3.90
N ARG A 389 30.37 -2.07 -4.11
CA ARG A 389 30.70 -3.17 -3.19
C ARG A 389 30.90 -2.70 -1.74
N GLY A 390 31.49 -1.53 -1.52
CA GLY A 390 31.68 -0.98 -0.18
C GLY A 390 30.37 -0.81 0.60
N GLU A 391 29.32 -0.30 -0.05
CA GLU A 391 27.99 -0.11 0.58
C GLU A 391 27.35 -1.45 0.98
N ILE A 392 27.60 -2.49 0.17
CA ILE A 392 27.11 -3.85 0.44
C ILE A 392 27.86 -4.43 1.66
N GLU A 393 29.19 -4.32 1.70
CA GLU A 393 29.99 -4.79 2.83
C GLU A 393 29.65 -4.05 4.13
N ASP A 394 29.41 -2.73 4.07
CA ASP A 394 29.02 -1.92 5.22
C ASP A 394 27.66 -2.37 5.78
N LEU A 395 26.68 -2.62 4.91
CA LEU A 395 25.38 -3.18 5.29
C LEU A 395 25.53 -4.52 6.02
N PHE A 396 26.28 -5.47 5.43
CA PHE A 396 26.44 -6.80 6.02
C PHE A 396 27.27 -6.75 7.31
N THR A 397 28.28 -5.89 7.40
CA THR A 397 29.05 -5.68 8.63
C THR A 397 28.16 -5.16 9.75
N ASP A 398 27.27 -4.19 9.48
CA ASP A 398 26.30 -3.69 10.48
C ASP A 398 25.25 -4.74 10.85
N TYR A 399 24.81 -5.55 9.88
CA TYR A 399 23.90 -6.66 10.14
C TYR A 399 24.54 -7.75 11.01
N GLU A 400 25.73 -8.24 10.66
CA GLU A 400 26.47 -9.23 11.44
C GLU A 400 26.78 -8.73 12.85
N ARG A 401 27.14 -7.45 12.99
CA ARG A 401 27.35 -6.84 14.30
C ARG A 401 26.07 -6.83 15.12
N ALA A 402 24.91 -6.56 14.51
CA ALA A 402 23.63 -6.62 15.19
C ALA A 402 23.29 -8.06 15.62
N MET A 403 23.49 -9.04 14.73
CA MET A 403 23.23 -10.45 15.04
C MET A 403 24.14 -11.02 16.15
N ARG A 404 25.36 -10.51 16.31
CA ARG A 404 26.29 -10.89 17.41
C ARG A 404 25.96 -10.22 18.74
N ASN A 405 25.34 -9.04 18.70
CA ASN A 405 25.01 -8.25 19.88
C ASN A 405 23.53 -8.45 20.24
N HIS A 406 23.24 -9.45 21.06
CA HIS A 406 21.87 -9.82 21.50
C HIS A 406 21.06 -8.68 22.18
N ASP A 407 21.71 -7.58 22.55
CA ASP A 407 21.05 -6.43 23.20
C ASP A 407 20.28 -5.51 22.22
N ARG A 408 20.40 -5.69 20.90
CA ARG A 408 19.74 -4.80 19.92
C ARG A 408 18.52 -5.44 19.27
N ASN A 409 17.40 -5.33 20.00
CA ASN A 409 16.06 -5.60 19.52
C ASN A 409 15.69 -4.61 18.38
N ALA A 410 15.31 -5.11 17.20
CA ALA A 410 14.87 -4.32 16.05
C ALA A 410 13.63 -3.46 16.33
N LEU A 411 12.81 -3.89 17.28
CA LEU A 411 11.64 -3.19 17.83
C LEU A 411 11.95 -2.49 19.16
N GLY A 412 13.23 -2.27 19.46
CA GLY A 412 13.69 -1.67 20.71
C GLY A 412 13.33 -0.19 20.89
N ASP A 413 12.92 0.50 19.82
CA ASP A 413 12.43 1.88 19.84
C ASP A 413 11.18 2.00 20.74
N GLU A 414 11.11 3.07 21.55
CA GLU A 414 9.98 3.29 22.46
C GLU A 414 8.62 3.31 21.77
N CYS A 415 8.58 3.72 20.49
CA CYS A 415 7.35 3.77 19.72
C CYS A 415 6.70 2.39 19.53
N PHE A 416 7.47 1.30 19.56
CA PHE A 416 6.98 -0.07 19.38
C PHE A 416 6.74 -0.81 20.71
N ARG A 417 7.17 -0.23 21.85
CA ARG A 417 7.07 -0.86 23.17
C ARG A 417 5.68 -0.82 23.79
N GLN A 418 4.79 0.02 23.28
CA GLN A 418 3.41 0.08 23.76
C GLN A 418 2.54 -0.82 22.90
N GLU A 419 1.91 -1.83 23.52
CA GLU A 419 0.78 -2.55 22.92
C GLU A 419 -0.35 -1.55 22.61
N ASN A 420 -1.04 -1.74 21.48
CA ASN A 420 -2.07 -0.88 20.86
C ASN A 420 -2.84 -0.02 21.89
N SER A 421 -2.24 1.09 22.30
CA SER A 421 -2.72 1.82 23.48
C SER A 421 -3.99 2.56 23.16
N TRP A 422 -4.19 2.89 21.88
CA TRP A 422 -5.40 3.53 21.38
C TRP A 422 -6.59 2.58 21.31
N SER A 423 -6.46 1.35 20.80
CA SER A 423 -7.61 0.44 20.74
C SER A 423 -8.10 0.10 22.14
N VAL A 424 -7.19 -0.19 23.08
CA VAL A 424 -7.53 -0.47 24.48
C VAL A 424 -8.07 0.77 25.19
N ALA A 425 -7.46 1.94 25.03
CA ALA A 425 -7.94 3.17 25.67
C ALA A 425 -9.28 3.62 25.10
N VAL A 426 -9.48 3.53 23.78
CA VAL A 426 -10.75 3.83 23.11
C VAL A 426 -11.81 2.85 23.58
N GLU A 427 -11.53 1.55 23.63
CA GLU A 427 -12.49 0.54 24.07
C GLU A 427 -12.87 0.73 25.55
N GLN A 428 -11.91 1.02 26.42
CA GLN A 428 -12.18 1.34 27.83
C GLN A 428 -13.02 2.61 27.98
N LEU A 429 -12.74 3.65 27.18
CA LEU A 429 -13.44 4.93 27.24
C LEU A 429 -14.87 4.83 26.68
N LEU A 430 -15.06 4.07 25.59
CA LEU A 430 -16.38 3.75 25.05
C LEU A 430 -17.20 2.89 26.02
N ARG A 431 -16.59 1.89 26.67
CA ARG A 431 -17.26 1.06 27.70
C ARG A 431 -17.63 1.87 28.93
N ALA A 432 -16.74 2.75 29.41
CA ALA A 432 -17.00 3.62 30.55
C ALA A 432 -18.15 4.60 30.26
N ARG A 433 -18.22 5.15 29.04
CA ARG A 433 -19.35 6.01 28.61
C ARG A 433 -20.66 5.23 28.48
N ALA A 434 -20.64 4.05 27.87
CA ALA A 434 -21.83 3.19 27.77
C ALA A 434 -22.39 2.85 29.17
N ALA A 435 -21.49 2.61 30.14
CA ALA A 435 -21.87 2.40 31.54
C ALA A 435 -22.49 3.67 32.18
N ALA A 436 -21.91 4.86 31.96
CA ALA A 436 -22.45 6.12 32.49
C ALA A 436 -23.85 6.45 31.93
N ILE A 437 -24.07 6.22 30.63
CA ILE A 437 -25.37 6.39 29.98
C ILE A 437 -26.40 5.41 30.56
N SER A 438 -26.00 4.15 30.82
CA SER A 438 -26.90 3.15 31.42
C SER A 438 -27.26 3.44 32.88
N GLN A 439 -26.47 4.29 33.57
CA GLN A 439 -26.70 4.72 34.95
C GLN A 439 -27.46 6.05 35.04
N GLY A 440 -27.81 6.68 33.91
CA GLY A 440 -28.50 7.97 33.88
C GLY A 440 -27.62 9.15 34.27
N GLU A 441 -26.30 9.00 34.21
CA GLU A 441 -25.32 10.04 34.49
C GLU A 441 -24.83 10.74 33.21
N VAL A 442 -25.74 11.18 32.32
CA VAL A 442 -25.48 12.23 31.31
C VAL A 442 -26.76 12.99 31.03
#